data_AF-W9X2G2-F1
#
_entry.id   AF-W9X2G2-F1
#
_cell.length_a   1.000
_cell.length_b   1.000
_cell.length_c   1.000
_cell.angle_alpha   90.00
_cell.angle_beta   90.00
_cell.angle_gamma   90.00
#
_symmetry.space_group_name_H-M   'P 1'
#
loop_
_entity.id
_entity.type
_entity.pdbx_description
1 polymer ?
#
loop_
_entity_poly.entity_id
_entity_poly.type
_entity_poly.pdbx_seq_one_letter_code
_entity_poly.pdbx_strand_id
1 'polypeptide(L)' 'DRPSLRKGHHRKICVEVDITALWVDVVVTAGNDVVRGKGGVDGTVHRVAGPRLLQECATLGGYQTGSAKITDAYNLPCQ' A
#
# COMPACT_ATOMS: atom_id res chain seq x y z
N ASP A 1 -11.37 -11.87 24.45
CA ASP A 1 -12.39 -10.99 23.81
C ASP A 1 -11.83 -10.30 22.57
N ARG A 2 -12.44 -10.57 21.41
CA ARG A 2 -12.18 -9.78 20.20
C ARG A 2 -13.03 -8.51 20.30
N PRO A 3 -12.47 -7.30 20.18
CA PRO A 3 -13.27 -6.09 20.17
C PRO A 3 -14.26 -6.19 19.00
N SER A 4 -15.56 -6.07 19.32
CA SER A 4 -16.61 -5.98 18.34
C SER A 4 -16.36 -4.76 17.47
N LEU A 5 -16.09 -4.97 16.17
CA LEU A 5 -15.96 -3.89 15.20
C LEU A 5 -17.25 -3.06 15.25
N ARG A 6 -17.15 -1.85 15.79
CA ARG A 6 -18.22 -0.85 15.66
C ARG A 6 -18.40 -0.58 14.17
N LYS A 7 -19.61 -0.81 13.64
CA LYS A 7 -19.94 -0.46 12.25
C LYS A 7 -19.86 1.06 12.12
N GLY A 8 -18.76 1.56 11.60
CA GLY A 8 -18.63 2.96 11.21
C GLY A 8 -19.43 3.24 9.93
N HIS A 9 -19.71 4.52 9.67
CA HIS A 9 -20.24 4.93 8.37
C HIS A 9 -19.11 4.84 7.32
N HIS A 10 -19.01 3.69 6.64
CA HIS A 10 -18.03 3.48 5.57
C HIS A 10 -18.64 3.90 4.22
N ARG A 11 -18.22 5.04 3.67
CA ARG A 11 -18.54 5.43 2.30
C ARG A 11 -17.57 4.75 1.34
N LYS A 12 -18.10 4.14 0.29
CA LYS A 12 -17.31 3.54 -0.81
C LYS A 12 -17.48 4.42 -2.05
N ILE A 13 -16.38 4.75 -2.69
CA ILE A 13 -16.36 5.51 -3.94
C ILE A 13 -15.57 4.71 -4.97
N CYS A 14 -15.94 4.84 -6.24
CA CYS A 14 -15.17 4.31 -7.37
C CYS A 14 -14.83 5.49 -8.28
N VAL A 15 -13.55 5.69 -8.55
CA VAL A 15 -13.03 6.79 -9.34
C VAL A 15 -11.91 6.27 -10.23
N GLU A 16 -11.75 6.86 -11.42
CA GLU A 16 -10.61 6.61 -12.29
C GLU A 16 -9.58 7.72 -12.06
N VAL A 17 -8.44 7.36 -11.49
CA VAL A 17 -7.40 8.31 -11.08
C VAL A 17 -6.06 7.62 -10.96
N ASP A 18 -4.97 8.38 -11.09
CA ASP A 18 -3.65 7.93 -10.67
C ASP A 18 -3.56 7.93 -9.14
N ILE A 19 -3.48 6.74 -8.55
CA ILE A 19 -3.46 6.58 -7.10
C ILE A 19 -2.23 7.20 -6.43
N THR A 20 -1.14 7.43 -7.18
CA THR A 20 0.11 8.00 -6.63
C THR A 20 0.02 9.50 -6.37
N ALA A 21 -1.01 10.17 -6.88
CA ALA A 21 -1.27 11.60 -6.67
C ALA A 21 -2.36 11.87 -5.62
N LEU A 22 -2.98 10.83 -5.05
CA LEU A 22 -4.09 10.97 -4.11
C LEU A 22 -3.59 11.32 -2.70
N TRP A 23 -4.12 12.41 -2.15
CA TRP A 23 -3.93 12.79 -0.76
C TRP A 23 -4.90 12.01 0.13
N VAL A 24 -4.42 10.91 0.69
CA VAL A 24 -5.19 9.99 1.53
C VAL A 24 -4.31 9.51 2.69
N ASP A 25 -4.92 8.92 3.72
CA ASP A 25 -4.15 8.40 4.85
C ASP A 25 -3.27 7.21 4.42
N VAL A 26 -3.80 6.28 3.62
CA VAL A 26 -3.09 5.06 3.23
C VAL A 26 -3.40 4.70 1.78
N VAL A 27 -2.36 4.31 1.04
CA VAL A 27 -2.47 3.64 -0.26
C VAL A 27 -2.19 2.15 -0.08
N VAL A 28 -3.04 1.30 -0.64
CA VAL A 28 -2.86 -0.17 -0.60
C VAL A 28 -2.60 -0.66 -2.01
N THR A 29 -1.46 -1.34 -2.22
CA THR A 29 -1.19 -2.06 -3.47
C THR A 29 -1.43 -3.56 -3.29
N ALA A 30 -1.87 -4.20 -4.37
CA ALA A 30 -1.79 -5.65 -4.46
C ALA A 30 -0.45 -6.00 -5.12
N GLY A 31 0.42 -6.68 -4.39
CA GLY A 31 1.66 -7.23 -4.93
C GLY A 31 1.69 -8.76 -4.82
N ASN A 32 2.80 -9.35 -5.25
CA ASN A 32 3.05 -10.78 -5.10
C ASN A 32 3.94 -11.05 -3.87
N ASP A 33 4.16 -12.32 -3.56
CA ASP A 33 4.92 -12.86 -2.42
C ASP A 33 6.33 -12.26 -2.24
N VAL A 34 6.82 -11.60 -3.29
CA VAL A 34 8.08 -10.85 -3.33
C VAL A 34 7.78 -9.35 -3.45
N VAL A 35 8.19 -8.58 -2.46
CA VAL A 35 7.92 -7.14 -2.33
C VAL A 35 8.88 -6.30 -3.18
N ARG A 36 8.77 -6.45 -4.50
CA ARG A 36 9.68 -5.81 -5.47
C ARG A 36 8.88 -5.27 -6.67
N GLY A 37 8.25 -4.10 -6.52
CA GLY A 37 7.73 -3.24 -7.61
C GLY A 37 7.53 -3.92 -8.98
N LYS A 38 6.54 -4.81 -9.10
CA LYS A 38 6.37 -5.65 -10.29
C LYS A 38 5.43 -5.02 -11.31
N GLY A 39 5.88 -3.99 -12.03
CA GLY A 39 5.10 -3.36 -13.11
C GLY A 39 3.70 -2.88 -12.67
N GLY A 40 2.87 -2.44 -13.63
CA GLY A 40 1.51 -1.97 -13.34
C GLY A 40 1.45 -0.89 -12.24
N VAL A 41 0.42 -0.97 -11.40
CA VAL A 41 0.18 -0.01 -10.30
C VAL A 41 1.24 -0.15 -9.20
N ASP A 42 1.58 -1.36 -8.77
CA ASP A 42 2.59 -1.62 -7.73
C ASP A 42 3.98 -1.07 -8.13
N GLY A 43 4.42 -1.35 -9.35
CA GLY A 43 5.66 -0.81 -9.89
C GLY A 43 5.66 0.71 -10.02
N THR A 44 4.49 1.31 -10.29
CA THR A 44 4.34 2.78 -10.34
C THR A 44 4.43 3.39 -8.94
N VAL A 45 3.77 2.78 -7.95
CA VAL A 45 3.88 3.17 -6.53
C VAL A 45 5.33 3.07 -6.06
N HIS A 46 6.03 1.97 -6.36
CA HIS A 46 7.46 1.83 -6.04
C HIS A 46 8.34 2.89 -6.70
N ARG A 47 8.04 3.29 -7.94
CA ARG A 47 8.78 4.33 -8.65
C ARG A 47 8.56 5.71 -8.02
N VAL A 48 7.32 6.04 -7.65
CA VAL A 48 6.98 7.34 -7.06
C VAL A 48 7.46 7.44 -5.62
N ALA A 49 7.19 6.44 -4.78
CA ALA A 49 7.63 6.37 -3.38
C ALA A 49 9.16 6.45 -3.24
N GLY A 50 9.89 5.94 -4.24
CA GLY A 50 11.34 6.01 -4.32
C GLY A 50 12.06 4.81 -3.71
N PRO A 51 13.40 4.80 -3.76
CA PRO A 51 14.21 3.61 -3.46
C PRO A 51 14.12 3.14 -2.00
N ARG A 52 13.78 4.03 -1.07
CA ARG A 52 13.64 3.70 0.36
C ARG A 52 12.51 2.71 0.61
N LEU A 53 11.42 2.76 -0.17
CA LEU A 53 10.36 1.77 -0.10
C LEU A 53 10.88 0.37 -0.40
N LEU A 54 11.68 0.21 -1.45
CA LEU A 54 12.25 -1.10 -1.77
C LEU A 54 13.21 -1.60 -0.68
N GLN A 55 13.96 -0.69 -0.04
CA GLN A 55 14.87 -1.03 1.05
C GLN A 55 14.10 -1.56 2.28
N GLU A 56 13.03 -0.89 2.69
CA GLU A 56 12.19 -1.37 3.79
C GLU A 56 11.45 -2.67 3.42
N CYS A 57 10.89 -2.75 2.22
CA CYS A 57 10.27 -3.97 1.72
C CYS A 57 11.21 -5.19 1.79
N ALA A 58 12.52 -5.00 1.59
CA ALA A 58 13.51 -6.05 1.72
C ALA A 58 13.73 -6.53 3.17
N THR A 59 13.43 -5.70 4.19
CA THR A 59 13.54 -6.09 5.61
C THR A 59 12.34 -6.90 6.09
N LEU A 60 11.24 -6.93 5.32
CA LEU A 60 9.97 -7.55 5.74
C LEU A 60 9.87 -9.04 5.41
N GLY A 61 10.81 -9.59 4.62
CA GLY A 61 10.90 -11.02 4.31
C GLY A 61 9.77 -11.57 3.43
N GLY A 62 9.07 -10.72 2.67
CA GLY A 62 7.88 -11.11 1.90
C GLY A 62 6.60 -11.15 2.75
N TYR A 63 5.52 -11.66 2.16
CA TYR A 63 4.25 -11.84 2.87
C TYR A 63 3.46 -13.02 2.32
N GLN A 64 2.62 -13.60 3.18
CA GLN A 64 1.76 -14.73 2.82
C GLN A 64 0.49 -14.21 2.11
N THR A 65 -0.03 -14.99 1.18
CA THR A 65 -1.34 -14.71 0.56
C THR A 65 -2.41 -14.49 1.63
N GLY A 66 -3.16 -13.40 1.51
CA GLY A 66 -4.19 -13.00 2.49
C GLY A 66 -3.66 -12.18 3.68
N SER A 67 -2.36 -11.91 3.75
CA SER A 67 -1.75 -10.97 4.70
C SER A 67 -1.37 -9.65 4.04
N ALA A 68 -1.12 -8.63 4.86
CA ALA A 68 -0.62 -7.33 4.44
C ALA A 68 0.63 -6.96 5.23
N LYS A 69 1.46 -6.12 4.65
CA LYS A 69 2.61 -5.49 5.29
C LYS A 69 2.47 -3.98 5.21
N ILE A 70 2.94 -3.30 6.24
CA ILE A 70 2.92 -1.84 6.34
C ILE A 70 4.35 -1.36 6.15
N THR A 71 4.49 -0.27 5.40
CA THR A 71 5.73 0.47 5.17
C THR A 71 5.46 1.95 5.38
N ASP A 72 6.50 2.77 5.47
CA ASP A 72 6.34 4.21 5.30
C ASP A 72 5.92 4.55 3.85
N ALA A 73 5.24 5.69 3.67
CA ALA A 73 4.82 6.20 2.35
C ALA A 73 5.94 6.83 1.51
N TYR A 74 7.02 7.26 2.17
CA TYR A 74 8.17 7.93 1.56
C TYR A 74 7.80 9.20 0.77
N ASN A 75 7.84 9.16 -0.56
CA ASN A 75 7.56 10.31 -1.42
C ASN A 75 6.08 10.39 -1.85
N LEU A 76 5.24 9.43 -1.46
CA LEU A 76 3.81 9.47 -1.75
C LEU A 76 3.10 10.51 -0.86
N PRO A 77 2.02 11.14 -1.33
CA PRO A 77 1.20 12.06 -0.54
C PRO A 77 0.25 11.31 0.44
N CYS A 78 0.78 10.35 1.19
CA CYS A 78 0.06 9.62 2.24
C CYS A 78 0.94 9.41 3.48
N GLN A 79 0.41 8.77 4.52
CA GLN A 79 1.15 8.44 5.74
C GLN A 79 1.93 7.13 5.58
#